data_AF-A0A485KDL6-F1
#
_entry.id   AF-A0A485KDL6-F1
#
_cell.length_a   1.000
_cell.length_b   1.000
_cell.length_c   1.000
_cell.angle_alpha   90.00
_cell.angle_beta   90.00
_cell.angle_gamma   90.00
#
_symmetry.space_group_name_H-M   'P 1'
#
loop_
_entity.id
_entity.type
_entity.pdbx_description
1 polymer ?
#
loop_
_entity_poly.entity_id
_entity_poly.type
_entity_poly.pdbx_seq_one_letter_code
_entity_poly.pdbx_strand_id
1 'polypeptide(L)'
;MSNSSATAVPSAATLFSPCPTNPTAAACVVYVNQTTKVITTQGLQFAAPGMGITIVNSLPSSASIIDLSSNGITTIPTSALPLSVTDLNLSGNPIKTLSGTFASFSTLTAFRVANAQITDVRDLVVPDALKLLDLSGNPITTFQISSATRDSLNDLITKSHSFKVDPFTLAACDGRRDTLANGLSICLVEPSKSTSMGTIWLEIVGAAAGLVVLTLLYFCCVRKMLSHVYNQRRAGGRHAAAAADEGTGVGSAYEEALDVDPTGGVTFVNTVVGKGQEAVRGSKVQINYVGKLASTGKQFDANASTIRPFKFQVGAGDVVPGMDVGVEGMLEGGTRVVQIPSKMGYGAHGAGDDIPPHADLVFEIRLLKVVPGIRFAT
;
A
#
# COMPACT_ATOMS: atom_id res chain seq x y z
N MET A 1 -6.15 -17.01 53.88
CA MET A 1 -4.93 -16.91 53.05
C MET A 1 -5.20 -17.64 51.76
N SER A 2 -5.82 -16.96 50.79
CA SER A 2 -6.12 -17.51 49.47
C SER A 2 -4.88 -17.42 48.60
N ASN A 3 -4.39 -18.59 48.20
CA ASN A 3 -3.18 -18.77 47.40
C ASN A 3 -3.47 -18.31 45.96
N SER A 4 -3.16 -17.06 45.60
CA SER A 4 -3.10 -16.64 44.20
C SER A 4 -1.70 -16.96 43.69
N SER A 5 -1.55 -18.15 43.11
CA SER A 5 -0.41 -18.46 42.25
C SER A 5 -0.40 -17.43 41.13
N ALA A 6 0.45 -16.42 41.27
CA ALA A 6 0.79 -15.53 40.18
C ALA A 6 1.45 -16.39 39.11
N THR A 7 0.67 -16.78 38.10
CA THR A 7 1.20 -17.30 36.83
C THR A 7 2.21 -16.27 36.35
N ALA A 8 3.50 -16.62 36.44
CA ALA A 8 4.59 -15.81 35.95
C ALA A 8 4.25 -15.43 34.50
N VAL A 9 4.21 -14.12 34.22
CA VAL A 9 4.05 -13.60 32.86
C VAL A 9 5.13 -14.28 32.01
N PRO A 10 4.78 -15.03 30.95
CA PRO A 10 5.79 -15.69 30.14
C PRO A 10 6.77 -14.66 29.59
N SER A 11 8.04 -15.06 29.48
CA SER A 11 9.09 -14.27 28.87
C SER A 11 8.64 -13.71 27.52
N ALA A 12 9.10 -12.51 27.15
CA ALA A 12 8.82 -11.92 25.84
C ALA A 12 8.98 -12.97 24.72
N ALA A 13 8.02 -13.01 23.81
CA ALA A 13 7.96 -14.05 22.80
C ALA A 13 7.51 -13.52 21.44
N THR A 14 8.00 -14.17 20.39
CA THR A 14 7.68 -13.82 19.00
C THR A 14 6.82 -14.91 18.39
N LEU A 15 5.70 -14.51 17.77
CA LEU A 15 4.82 -15.41 17.03
C LEU A 15 5.25 -15.50 15.57
N PHE A 16 5.38 -16.73 15.06
CA PHE A 16 5.74 -17.03 13.67
C PHE A 16 4.75 -17.99 13.01
N SER A 17 4.56 -17.79 11.70
CA SER A 17 3.83 -18.68 10.78
C SER A 17 4.46 -18.58 9.38
N PRO A 18 5.02 -19.67 8.80
CA PRO A 18 5.17 -21.01 9.39
C PRO A 18 6.16 -21.01 10.56
N CYS A 19 6.15 -22.06 11.38
CA CYS A 19 7.09 -22.16 12.49
C CYS A 19 8.54 -22.39 11.98
N PRO A 20 9.54 -21.58 12.40
CA PRO A 20 10.90 -21.68 11.88
C PRO A 20 11.59 -23.00 12.17
N THR A 21 11.30 -23.60 13.33
CA THR A 21 11.92 -24.84 13.81
C THR A 21 11.11 -26.09 13.46
N ASN A 22 9.88 -25.91 12.96
CA ASN A 22 9.02 -27.00 12.54
C ASN A 22 8.12 -26.54 11.37
N PRO A 23 8.59 -26.62 10.12
CA PRO A 23 7.87 -26.10 8.95
C PRO A 23 6.51 -26.76 8.70
N THR A 24 6.27 -27.94 9.29
CA THR A 24 4.97 -28.65 9.20
C THR A 24 3.92 -28.10 10.17
N ALA A 25 4.33 -27.33 11.17
CA ALA A 25 3.43 -26.66 12.09
C ALA A 25 2.93 -25.33 11.50
N ALA A 26 1.61 -25.11 11.57
CA ALA A 26 0.96 -23.89 11.07
C ALA A 26 1.54 -22.61 11.68
N ALA A 27 1.79 -22.61 13.00
CA ALA A 27 2.40 -21.49 13.70
C ALA A 27 3.08 -21.93 15.00
N CYS A 28 3.95 -21.08 15.54
CA CYS A 28 4.51 -21.28 16.88
C CYS A 28 4.92 -19.97 17.55
N VAL A 29 4.97 -20.01 18.88
CA VAL A 29 5.56 -18.95 19.70
C VAL A 29 6.96 -19.36 20.11
N VAL A 30 7.93 -18.51 19.79
CA VAL A 30 9.34 -18.68 20.16
C VAL A 30 9.65 -17.72 21.29
N TYR A 31 9.99 -18.26 22.45
CA TYR A 31 10.35 -17.50 23.64
C TYR A 31 11.83 -17.09 23.61
N VAL A 32 12.20 -16.04 24.35
CA VAL A 32 13.60 -15.58 24.47
C VAL A 32 14.57 -16.68 24.94
N ASN A 33 14.10 -17.63 25.75
CA ASN A 33 14.89 -18.81 26.18
C ASN A 33 15.00 -19.91 25.10
N GLN A 34 14.62 -19.60 23.85
CA GLN A 34 14.58 -20.48 22.68
C GLN A 34 13.61 -21.66 22.79
N THR A 35 12.80 -21.73 23.85
CA THR A 35 11.70 -22.70 23.87
C THR A 35 10.68 -22.32 22.81
N THR A 36 10.14 -23.32 22.12
CA THR A 36 9.13 -23.14 21.08
C THR A 36 7.87 -23.86 21.48
N LYS A 37 6.74 -23.16 21.44
CA LYS A 37 5.41 -23.74 21.63
C LYS A 37 4.65 -23.70 20.31
N VAL A 38 4.41 -24.88 19.73
CA VAL A 38 3.61 -25.02 18.51
C VAL A 38 2.14 -24.70 18.82
N ILE A 39 1.50 -23.98 17.90
CA ILE A 39 0.07 -23.70 17.92
C ILE A 39 -0.54 -24.33 16.68
N THR A 40 -1.60 -25.12 16.89
CA THR A 40 -2.36 -25.72 15.81
C THR A 40 -3.59 -24.86 15.53
N THR A 41 -3.81 -24.53 14.25
CA THR A 41 -5.05 -23.88 13.78
C THR A 41 -6.20 -24.88 13.75
N GLN A 42 -7.38 -24.48 14.24
CA GLN A 42 -8.60 -25.28 14.15
C GLN A 42 -9.50 -24.68 13.05
N GLY A 43 -9.40 -25.23 11.84
CA GLY A 43 -10.06 -24.63 10.67
C GLY A 43 -9.58 -23.19 10.44
N LEU A 44 -10.51 -22.23 10.50
CA LEU A 44 -10.22 -20.80 10.35
C LEU A 44 -9.83 -20.11 11.69
N GLN A 45 -9.86 -20.83 12.81
CA GLN A 45 -9.57 -20.28 14.12
C GLN A 45 -8.10 -20.42 14.47
N PHE A 46 -7.51 -19.31 14.88
CA PHE A 46 -6.17 -19.22 15.44
C PHE A 46 -6.23 -18.53 16.80
N ALA A 47 -5.91 -19.26 17.86
CA ALA A 47 -5.98 -18.77 19.24
C ALA A 47 -4.64 -18.97 19.95
N ALA A 48 -4.09 -17.87 20.48
CA ALA A 48 -2.86 -17.84 21.25
C ALA A 48 -2.95 -16.86 22.46
N PRO A 49 -4.00 -16.94 23.29
CA PRO A 49 -4.16 -16.02 24.41
C PRO A 49 -3.16 -16.31 25.54
N GLY A 50 -2.73 -15.28 26.26
CA GLY A 50 -1.97 -15.49 27.52
C GLY A 50 -0.56 -16.03 27.34
N MET A 51 0.00 -15.99 26.13
CA MET A 51 1.24 -16.70 25.80
C MET A 51 2.51 -15.86 25.94
N GLY A 52 2.40 -14.59 26.38
CA GLY A 52 3.53 -13.67 26.53
C GLY A 52 4.05 -13.11 25.21
N ILE A 53 3.22 -13.13 24.16
CA ILE A 53 3.59 -12.65 22.82
C ILE A 53 3.77 -11.13 22.88
N THR A 54 4.94 -10.63 22.48
CA THR A 54 5.22 -9.18 22.37
C THR A 54 5.41 -8.76 20.92
N ILE A 55 5.79 -9.70 20.05
CA ILE A 55 6.02 -9.47 18.62
C ILE A 55 5.20 -10.48 17.81
N VAL A 56 4.42 -9.99 16.86
CA VAL A 56 3.70 -10.84 15.89
C VAL A 56 4.39 -10.66 14.54
N ASN A 57 5.22 -11.64 14.15
CA ASN A 57 5.95 -11.58 12.89
C ASN A 57 5.04 -11.96 11.71
N SER A 58 4.28 -13.04 11.85
CA SER A 58 3.34 -13.51 10.84
C SER A 58 2.26 -14.39 11.48
N LEU A 59 1.10 -14.45 10.83
CA LEU A 59 -0.03 -15.30 11.20
C LEU A 59 -0.37 -16.28 10.06
N PRO A 60 -1.06 -17.39 10.34
CA PRO A 60 -1.53 -18.30 9.30
C PRO A 60 -2.47 -17.57 8.32
N SER A 61 -2.20 -17.68 7.02
CA SER A 61 -2.99 -16.98 5.99
C SER A 61 -4.43 -17.48 5.89
N SER A 62 -4.71 -18.70 6.34
CA SER A 62 -6.04 -19.28 6.42
C SER A 62 -6.83 -18.84 7.66
N ALA A 63 -6.19 -18.21 8.65
CA ALA A 63 -6.87 -17.78 9.87
C ALA A 63 -7.80 -16.59 9.57
N SER A 64 -9.07 -16.72 9.92
CA SER A 64 -10.06 -15.65 9.82
C SER A 64 -10.54 -15.18 11.20
N ILE A 65 -10.50 -16.06 12.20
CA ILE A 65 -10.85 -15.74 13.59
C ILE A 65 -9.57 -15.82 14.40
N ILE A 66 -9.10 -14.68 14.91
CA ILE A 66 -7.79 -14.52 15.54
C ILE A 66 -7.97 -14.04 16.98
N ASP A 67 -7.54 -14.85 17.94
CA ASP A 67 -7.47 -14.48 19.35
C ASP A 67 -6.01 -14.41 19.83
N LEU A 68 -5.54 -13.19 20.08
CA LEU A 68 -4.23 -12.87 20.63
C LEU A 68 -4.38 -12.13 21.98
N SER A 69 -5.49 -12.35 22.69
CA SER A 69 -5.79 -11.66 23.94
C SER A 69 -4.81 -11.98 25.07
N SER A 70 -4.71 -11.07 26.06
CA SER A 70 -3.90 -11.25 27.27
C SER A 70 -2.41 -11.50 27.00
N ASN A 71 -1.84 -10.84 25.99
CA ASN A 71 -0.42 -10.91 25.64
C ASN A 71 0.29 -9.58 25.97
N GLY A 72 1.54 -9.44 25.53
CA GLY A 72 2.36 -8.24 25.71
C GLY A 72 2.46 -7.37 24.45
N ILE A 73 1.48 -7.43 23.55
CA ILE A 73 1.49 -6.70 22.28
C ILE A 73 1.27 -5.21 22.55
N THR A 74 2.20 -4.35 22.09
CA THR A 74 2.13 -2.90 22.33
C THR A 74 1.58 -2.10 21.15
N THR A 75 1.58 -2.71 19.96
CA THR A 75 1.11 -2.10 18.71
C THR A 75 0.28 -3.13 17.94
N ILE A 76 -0.83 -2.70 17.36
CA ILE A 76 -1.71 -3.56 16.56
C ILE A 76 -0.92 -4.10 15.35
N PRO A 77 -0.81 -5.42 15.16
CA PRO A 77 0.08 -6.02 14.17
C PRO A 77 -0.53 -6.04 12.76
N THR A 78 -0.95 -4.88 12.25
CA THR A 78 -1.71 -4.76 10.99
C THR A 78 -1.01 -5.41 9.79
N SER A 79 0.32 -5.34 9.70
CA SER A 79 1.10 -5.96 8.62
C SER A 79 1.14 -7.49 8.66
N ALA A 80 0.89 -8.08 9.83
CA ALA A 80 0.90 -9.53 10.01
C ALA A 80 -0.50 -10.16 9.93
N LEU A 81 -1.56 -9.35 9.95
CA LEU A 81 -2.94 -9.82 9.88
C LEU A 81 -3.29 -10.27 8.44
N PRO A 82 -3.93 -11.43 8.26
CA PRO A 82 -4.48 -11.82 6.97
C PRO A 82 -5.68 -10.93 6.60
N LEU A 83 -5.83 -10.61 5.31
CA LEU A 83 -6.93 -9.76 4.84
C LEU A 83 -8.31 -10.41 4.97
N SER A 84 -8.36 -11.73 5.10
CA SER A 84 -9.57 -12.53 5.33
C SER A 84 -10.04 -12.52 6.79
N VAL A 85 -9.40 -11.74 7.68
CA VAL A 85 -9.79 -11.65 9.09
C VAL A 85 -11.24 -11.16 9.22
N THR A 86 -12.03 -11.88 10.00
CA THR A 86 -13.44 -11.57 10.29
C THR A 86 -13.66 -11.25 11.76
N ASP A 87 -12.87 -11.84 12.65
CA ASP A 87 -12.89 -11.57 14.09
C ASP A 87 -11.45 -11.44 14.60
N LEU A 88 -11.13 -10.31 15.21
CA LEU A 88 -9.83 -10.02 15.82
C LEU A 88 -10.01 -9.64 17.28
N ASN A 89 -9.39 -10.42 18.18
CA ASN A 89 -9.32 -10.13 19.60
C ASN A 89 -7.88 -9.84 20.04
N LEU A 90 -7.65 -8.59 20.46
CA LEU A 90 -6.42 -8.07 21.04
C LEU A 90 -6.62 -7.60 22.49
N SER A 91 -7.74 -7.93 23.12
CA SER A 91 -8.06 -7.48 24.48
C SER A 91 -6.99 -7.88 25.51
N GLY A 92 -6.76 -7.06 26.52
CA GLY A 92 -5.80 -7.33 27.60
C GLY A 92 -4.32 -7.19 27.20
N ASN A 93 -4.02 -6.63 26.02
CA ASN A 93 -2.67 -6.28 25.59
C ASN A 93 -2.33 -4.82 25.91
N PRO A 94 -1.08 -4.45 26.23
CA PRO A 94 -0.70 -3.07 26.60
C PRO A 94 -0.56 -2.12 25.39
N ILE A 95 -1.65 -1.92 24.64
CA ILE A 95 -1.74 -1.05 23.45
C ILE A 95 -2.10 0.38 23.88
N LYS A 96 -1.15 1.32 23.83
CA LYS A 96 -1.39 2.70 24.26
C LYS A 96 -2.21 3.54 23.28
N THR A 97 -2.01 3.31 21.99
CA THR A 97 -2.60 4.12 20.93
C THR A 97 -3.34 3.24 19.95
N LEU A 98 -4.61 3.55 19.71
CA LEU A 98 -5.40 2.99 18.64
C LEU A 98 -5.36 3.98 17.46
N SER A 99 -4.53 3.66 16.48
CA SER A 99 -4.42 4.43 15.23
C SER A 99 -4.25 3.52 14.02
N GLY A 100 -4.59 4.06 12.85
CA GLY A 100 -4.45 3.38 11.57
C GLY A 100 -5.78 3.07 10.89
N THR A 101 -5.66 2.73 9.61
CA THR A 101 -6.79 2.37 8.76
C THR A 101 -7.04 0.87 8.81
N PHE A 102 -8.22 0.48 9.29
CA PHE A 102 -8.74 -0.88 9.19
C PHE A 102 -9.65 -1.05 7.98
N ALA A 103 -9.80 -0.01 7.14
CA ALA A 103 -10.63 -0.05 5.94
C ALA A 103 -10.21 -1.13 4.94
N SER A 104 -8.93 -1.51 4.94
CA SER A 104 -8.41 -2.60 4.09
C SER A 104 -8.91 -3.99 4.51
N PHE A 105 -9.38 -4.17 5.75
CA PHE A 105 -9.93 -5.42 6.25
C PHE A 105 -11.45 -5.45 6.02
N SER A 106 -11.86 -5.51 4.75
CA SER A 106 -13.27 -5.44 4.35
C SER A 106 -14.15 -6.56 4.90
N THR A 107 -13.56 -7.67 5.35
CA THR A 107 -14.26 -8.79 5.98
C THR A 107 -14.34 -8.71 7.49
N LEU A 108 -13.66 -7.75 8.14
CA LEU A 108 -13.58 -7.65 9.59
C LEU A 108 -14.92 -7.20 10.17
N THR A 109 -15.58 -8.10 10.91
CA THR A 109 -16.90 -7.87 11.51
C THR A 109 -16.83 -7.66 13.02
N ALA A 110 -15.82 -8.18 13.70
CA ALA A 110 -15.64 -8.01 15.14
C ALA A 110 -14.19 -7.61 15.45
N PHE A 111 -14.02 -6.48 16.11
CA PHE A 111 -12.72 -6.04 16.61
C PHE A 111 -12.81 -5.77 18.12
N ARG A 112 -12.08 -6.55 18.91
CA ARG A 112 -12.06 -6.46 20.38
C ARG A 112 -10.69 -6.03 20.85
N VAL A 113 -10.64 -4.90 21.55
CA VAL A 113 -9.42 -4.35 22.16
C VAL A 113 -9.76 -3.78 23.55
N ALA A 114 -10.51 -4.58 24.32
CA ALA A 114 -10.90 -4.22 25.68
C ALA A 114 -9.73 -4.34 26.65
N ASN A 115 -9.71 -3.55 27.72
CA ASN A 115 -8.69 -3.58 28.77
C ASN A 115 -7.25 -3.47 28.22
N ALA A 116 -7.07 -2.73 27.13
CA ALA A 116 -5.82 -2.68 26.39
C ALA A 116 -4.91 -1.50 26.78
N GLN A 117 -5.28 -0.72 27.81
CA GLN A 117 -4.54 0.48 28.23
C GLN A 117 -4.48 1.59 27.17
N ILE A 118 -5.47 1.63 26.26
CA ILE A 118 -5.55 2.69 25.24
C ILE A 118 -5.87 4.01 25.92
N THR A 119 -5.01 5.00 25.72
CA THR A 119 -5.23 6.40 26.15
C THR A 119 -5.60 7.30 24.98
N ASP A 120 -5.13 6.95 23.78
CA ASP A 120 -5.23 7.79 22.59
C ASP A 120 -5.86 7.03 21.42
N VAL A 121 -7.03 7.49 20.98
CA VAL A 121 -7.66 7.05 19.71
C VAL A 121 -7.49 8.19 18.70
N ARG A 122 -6.74 7.94 17.62
CA ARG A 122 -6.47 8.92 16.56
C ARG A 122 -6.50 8.26 15.19
N ASP A 123 -6.96 8.96 14.15
CA ASP A 123 -6.89 8.50 12.75
C ASP A 123 -7.49 7.09 12.54
N LEU A 124 -8.42 6.70 13.42
CA LEU A 124 -9.09 5.42 13.34
C LEU A 124 -10.01 5.45 12.11
N VAL A 125 -9.89 4.46 11.24
CA VAL A 125 -10.85 4.21 10.16
C VAL A 125 -11.33 2.78 10.30
N VAL A 126 -12.63 2.60 10.55
CA VAL A 126 -13.26 1.28 10.69
C VAL A 126 -13.80 0.81 9.33
N PRO A 127 -13.79 -0.50 9.02
CA PRO A 127 -14.37 -1.01 7.79
C PRO A 127 -15.90 -1.03 7.85
N ASP A 128 -16.55 -0.90 6.70
CA ASP A 128 -18.03 -0.87 6.59
C ASP A 128 -18.70 -2.16 7.08
N ALA A 129 -18.00 -3.30 7.00
CA ALA A 129 -18.49 -4.58 7.47
C ALA A 129 -18.43 -4.75 8.99
N LEU A 130 -17.82 -3.81 9.72
CA LEU A 130 -17.67 -3.90 11.17
C LEU A 130 -19.06 -3.91 11.81
N LYS A 131 -19.28 -4.88 12.69
CA LYS A 131 -20.51 -5.03 13.47
C LYS A 131 -20.26 -4.84 14.95
N LEU A 132 -19.05 -5.14 15.43
CA LEU A 132 -18.67 -5.03 16.84
C LEU A 132 -17.30 -4.35 16.96
N LEU A 133 -17.25 -3.34 17.84
CA LEU A 133 -16.03 -2.69 18.27
C LEU A 133 -16.04 -2.58 19.80
N ASP A 134 -15.14 -3.29 20.46
CA ASP A 134 -15.04 -3.28 21.93
C ASP A 134 -13.78 -2.54 22.39
N LEU A 135 -13.98 -1.34 22.94
CA LEU A 135 -12.98 -0.47 23.56
C LEU A 135 -13.19 -0.37 25.09
N SER A 136 -14.02 -1.23 25.69
CA SER A 136 -14.29 -1.18 27.14
C SER A 136 -13.03 -1.39 27.98
N GLY A 137 -12.98 -0.86 29.20
CA GLY A 137 -11.85 -0.98 30.12
C GLY A 137 -10.59 -0.22 29.70
N ASN A 138 -10.68 0.72 28.76
CA ASN A 138 -9.55 1.55 28.34
C ASN A 138 -9.62 2.96 28.96
N PRO A 139 -8.51 3.49 29.51
CA PRO A 139 -8.44 4.83 30.09
C PRO A 139 -8.28 5.92 29.01
N ILE A 140 -9.24 5.99 28.08
CA ILE A 140 -9.19 6.93 26.95
C ILE A 140 -9.26 8.37 27.46
N THR A 141 -8.34 9.22 27.01
CA THR A 141 -8.33 10.66 27.29
C THR A 141 -8.34 11.50 26.02
N THR A 142 -7.92 10.91 24.90
CA THR A 142 -7.99 11.50 23.55
C THR A 142 -8.81 10.62 22.63
N PHE A 143 -9.81 11.20 21.96
CA PHE A 143 -10.59 10.52 20.92
C PHE A 143 -10.77 11.47 19.73
N GLN A 144 -9.84 11.42 18.76
CA GLN A 144 -9.83 12.26 17.57
C GLN A 144 -10.06 11.42 16.31
N ILE A 145 -11.14 11.68 15.58
CA ILE A 145 -11.52 10.92 14.39
C ILE A 145 -12.06 11.83 13.28
N SER A 146 -12.17 11.31 12.06
CA SER A 146 -12.81 12.01 10.94
C SER A 146 -14.34 11.95 11.03
N SER A 147 -15.01 12.82 10.28
CA SER A 147 -16.48 12.76 10.10
C SER A 147 -16.94 11.40 9.57
N ALA A 148 -16.21 10.81 8.61
CA ALA A 148 -16.52 9.50 8.06
C ALA A 148 -16.48 8.40 9.13
N THR A 149 -15.44 8.36 9.97
CA THR A 149 -15.35 7.39 11.06
C THR A 149 -16.46 7.60 12.09
N ARG A 150 -16.80 8.87 12.41
CA ARG A 150 -17.92 9.17 13.32
C ARG A 150 -19.22 8.58 12.80
N ASP A 151 -19.50 8.71 11.50
CA ASP A 151 -20.69 8.11 10.88
C ASP A 151 -20.70 6.59 11.01
N SER A 152 -19.58 5.92 10.72
CA SER A 152 -19.46 4.47 10.90
C SER A 152 -19.67 4.04 12.36
N LEU A 153 -19.15 4.80 13.34
CA LEU A 153 -19.37 4.50 14.76
C LEU A 153 -20.82 4.72 15.18
N ASN A 154 -21.49 5.77 14.67
CA ASN A 154 -22.91 5.97 14.91
C ASN A 154 -23.76 4.86 14.30
N ASP A 155 -23.35 4.32 13.17
CA ASP A 155 -24.00 3.15 12.58
C ASP A 155 -23.89 1.93 13.49
N LEU A 156 -22.70 1.66 14.04
CA LEU A 156 -22.49 0.59 15.02
C LEU A 156 -23.33 0.78 16.30
N ILE A 157 -23.44 2.02 16.78
CA ILE A 157 -24.26 2.33 17.96
C ILE A 157 -25.73 2.04 17.67
N THR A 158 -26.24 2.56 16.55
CA THR A 158 -27.68 2.56 16.25
C THR A 158 -28.18 1.24 15.68
N LYS A 159 -27.39 0.55 14.86
CA LYS A 159 -27.79 -0.70 14.19
C LYS A 159 -27.43 -1.95 14.97
N SER A 160 -26.23 -2.02 15.56
CA SER A 160 -25.72 -3.26 16.15
C SER A 160 -25.59 -3.24 17.67
N HIS A 161 -25.78 -2.10 18.35
CA HIS A 161 -25.58 -1.93 19.80
C HIS A 161 -24.23 -2.50 20.29
N SER A 162 -23.25 -2.53 19.40
CA SER A 162 -22.03 -3.33 19.59
C SER A 162 -20.76 -2.47 19.55
N PHE A 163 -20.93 -1.15 19.61
CA PHE A 163 -19.85 -0.24 20.01
C PHE A 163 -19.83 -0.12 21.53
N LYS A 164 -18.82 -0.72 22.16
CA LYS A 164 -18.62 -0.69 23.61
C LYS A 164 -17.45 0.20 23.95
N VAL A 165 -17.68 1.20 24.78
CA VAL A 165 -16.64 2.10 25.27
C VAL A 165 -17.12 2.66 26.61
N ASP A 166 -16.21 2.73 27.57
CA ASP A 166 -16.54 3.27 28.88
C ASP A 166 -16.61 4.81 28.80
N PRO A 167 -17.43 5.46 29.63
CA PRO A 167 -17.45 6.91 29.71
C PRO A 167 -16.07 7.49 30.03
N PHE A 168 -15.67 8.54 29.31
CA PHE A 168 -14.43 9.27 29.57
C PHE A 168 -14.63 10.79 29.40
N THR A 169 -13.66 11.55 29.90
CA THR A 169 -13.58 13.00 29.68
C THR A 169 -12.48 13.29 28.67
N LEU A 170 -12.82 14.01 27.60
CA LEU A 170 -11.82 14.46 26.62
C LEU A 170 -10.86 15.47 27.26
N ALA A 171 -9.58 15.11 27.33
CA ALA A 171 -8.53 15.99 27.84
C ALA A 171 -8.12 17.05 26.80
N ALA A 172 -8.08 16.67 25.52
CA ALA A 172 -7.64 17.53 24.42
C ALA A 172 -8.48 17.30 23.16
N CYS A 173 -8.67 18.36 22.37
CA CYS A 173 -9.30 18.30 21.06
C CYS A 173 -8.68 19.34 20.13
N ASP A 174 -7.98 18.87 19.10
CA ASP A 174 -7.28 19.71 18.12
C ASP A 174 -8.19 20.17 16.97
N GLY A 175 -9.47 19.76 17.00
CA GLY A 175 -10.48 20.11 16.02
C GLY A 175 -11.77 20.56 16.66
N ARG A 176 -12.90 20.09 16.14
CA ARG A 176 -14.23 20.45 16.65
C ARG A 176 -14.73 19.38 17.60
N ARG A 177 -15.15 19.74 18.82
CA ARG A 177 -15.86 18.81 19.69
C ARG A 177 -17.20 18.40 19.07
N ASP A 178 -17.51 17.12 19.15
CA ASP A 178 -18.77 16.54 18.70
C ASP A 178 -19.20 15.40 19.62
N THR A 179 -20.36 14.82 19.37
CA THR A 179 -20.91 13.70 20.14
C THR A 179 -21.32 12.54 19.23
N LEU A 180 -21.04 11.32 19.68
CA LEU A 180 -21.62 10.12 19.08
C LEU A 180 -23.10 9.97 19.47
N ALA A 181 -23.81 9.08 18.78
CA ALA A 181 -25.23 8.82 18.98
C ALA A 181 -25.58 8.33 20.40
N ASN A 182 -24.61 7.77 21.12
CA ASN A 182 -24.75 7.37 22.52
C ASN A 182 -24.38 8.50 23.52
N GLY A 183 -24.12 9.72 23.06
CA GLY A 183 -23.78 10.88 23.89
C GLY A 183 -22.30 11.00 24.26
N LEU A 184 -21.44 10.09 23.81
CA LEU A 184 -20.00 10.15 24.07
C LEU A 184 -19.36 11.34 23.35
N SER A 185 -18.62 12.17 24.08
CA SER A 185 -17.89 13.30 23.49
C SER A 185 -16.66 12.82 22.73
N ILE A 186 -16.49 13.30 21.50
CA ILE A 186 -15.34 13.05 20.62
C ILE A 186 -14.78 14.36 20.06
N CYS A 187 -13.64 14.29 19.40
CA CYS A 187 -13.05 15.38 18.65
C CYS A 187 -13.02 15.04 17.16
N LEU A 188 -13.63 15.88 16.33
CA LEU A 188 -13.58 15.77 14.89
C LEU A 188 -12.39 16.52 14.31
N VAL A 189 -11.56 15.80 13.57
CA VAL A 189 -10.45 16.33 12.79
C VAL A 189 -10.65 15.91 11.35
N GLU A 190 -10.86 16.88 10.46
CA GLU A 190 -10.94 16.60 9.03
C GLU A 190 -9.53 16.42 8.47
N PRO A 191 -9.30 15.43 7.59
CA PRO A 191 -8.03 15.35 6.88
C PRO A 191 -7.83 16.68 6.16
N SER A 192 -6.64 17.27 6.32
CA SER A 192 -6.29 18.46 5.57
C SER A 192 -6.50 18.14 4.10
N LYS A 193 -7.43 18.84 3.44
CA LYS A 193 -7.51 18.86 1.98
C LYS A 193 -6.20 19.46 1.52
N SER A 194 -5.18 18.63 1.37
CA SER A 194 -4.02 18.96 0.56
C SER A 194 -4.60 19.15 -0.84
N THR A 195 -4.81 20.41 -1.21
CA THR A 195 -4.97 20.84 -2.60
C THR A 195 -3.68 20.46 -3.31
N SER A 196 -3.57 19.18 -3.65
CA SER A 196 -2.56 18.68 -4.59
C SER A 196 -2.76 19.46 -5.87
N MET A 197 -1.72 20.15 -6.32
CA MET A 197 -1.67 20.82 -7.62
C MET A 197 -2.19 19.92 -8.76
N GLY A 198 -2.14 18.59 -8.61
CA GLY A 198 -2.64 17.62 -9.59
C GLY A 198 -4.13 17.69 -9.92
N THR A 199 -5.01 18.07 -8.99
CA THR A 199 -6.46 18.19 -9.29
C THR A 199 -6.78 19.45 -10.09
N ILE A 200 -6.04 20.54 -9.84
CA ILE A 200 -6.15 21.79 -10.62
C ILE A 200 -5.63 21.55 -12.05
N TRP A 201 -4.54 20.78 -12.20
CA TRP A 201 -4.03 20.40 -13.51
C TRP A 201 -5.05 19.60 -14.34
N LEU A 202 -5.80 18.68 -13.74
CA LEU A 202 -6.77 17.86 -14.46
C LEU A 202 -7.96 18.68 -15.01
N GLU A 203 -8.46 19.63 -14.22
CA GLU A 203 -9.54 20.52 -14.65
C GLU A 203 -9.08 21.51 -15.74
N ILE A 204 -7.87 22.07 -15.62
CA ILE A 204 -7.30 22.99 -16.62
C ILE A 204 -6.98 22.26 -17.93
N VAL A 205 -6.36 21.08 -17.86
CA VAL A 205 -6.06 20.27 -19.05
C VAL A 205 -7.35 19.77 -19.71
N GLY A 206 -8.35 19.38 -18.93
CA GLY A 206 -9.67 19.00 -19.44
C GLY A 206 -10.37 20.14 -20.20
N ALA A 207 -10.35 21.35 -19.65
CA ALA A 207 -10.90 22.53 -20.31
C ALA A 207 -10.13 22.91 -21.59
N ALA A 208 -8.80 22.86 -21.55
CA ALA A 208 -7.95 23.14 -22.71
C ALA A 208 -8.14 22.09 -23.82
N ALA A 209 -8.20 20.80 -23.47
CA ALA A 209 -8.48 19.73 -24.41
C ALA A 209 -9.89 19.86 -25.03
N GLY A 210 -10.89 20.23 -24.23
CA GLY A 210 -12.24 20.54 -24.72
C GLY A 210 -12.26 21.69 -25.74
N LEU A 211 -11.51 22.76 -25.48
CA LEU A 211 -11.38 23.89 -26.41
C LEU A 211 -10.67 23.50 -27.71
N VAL A 212 -9.62 22.68 -27.62
CA VAL A 212 -8.90 22.14 -28.79
C VAL A 212 -9.80 21.22 -29.63
N VAL A 213 -10.59 20.35 -28.99
CA VAL A 213 -11.54 19.48 -29.69
C VAL A 213 -12.64 20.31 -30.36
N LEU A 214 -13.20 21.31 -29.69
CA LEU A 214 -14.21 22.20 -30.27
C LEU A 214 -13.67 23.00 -31.44
N THR A 215 -12.44 23.51 -31.35
CA THR A 215 -11.79 24.24 -32.45
C THR A 215 -11.44 23.33 -33.63
N LEU A 216 -10.98 22.10 -33.38
CA LEU A 216 -10.76 21.09 -34.43
C LEU A 216 -12.07 20.65 -35.09
N LEU A 217 -13.14 20.45 -34.33
CA LEU A 217 -14.47 20.14 -34.85
C LEU A 217 -15.03 21.32 -35.68
N TYR A 218 -14.86 22.55 -35.20
CA TYR A 218 -15.20 23.75 -35.96
C TYR A 218 -14.41 23.82 -37.28
N PHE A 219 -13.09 23.61 -37.24
CA PHE A 219 -12.25 23.59 -38.44
C PHE A 219 -12.63 22.45 -39.40
N CYS A 220 -12.95 21.26 -38.89
CA CYS A 220 -13.46 20.14 -39.66
C CYS A 220 -14.82 20.45 -40.31
N CYS A 221 -15.74 21.08 -39.57
CA CYS A 221 -17.03 21.51 -40.09
C CYS A 221 -16.87 22.57 -41.18
N VAL A 222 -16.04 23.60 -40.94
CA VAL A 222 -15.74 24.64 -41.93
C VAL A 222 -15.06 24.02 -43.16
N ARG A 223 -14.10 23.11 -42.99
CA ARG A 223 -13.45 22.40 -44.10
C ARG A 223 -14.44 21.51 -44.88
N LYS A 224 -15.37 20.81 -44.21
CA LYS A 224 -16.44 20.04 -44.87
C LYS A 224 -17.40 20.95 -45.63
N MET A 225 -17.75 22.10 -45.07
CA MET A 225 -18.63 23.07 -45.71
C MET A 225 -17.96 23.71 -46.93
N LEU A 226 -16.70 24.12 -46.81
CA LEU A 226 -15.89 24.62 -47.92
C LEU A 226 -15.62 23.54 -48.98
N SER A 227 -15.42 22.29 -48.57
CA SER A 227 -15.33 21.12 -49.46
C SER A 227 -16.64 20.91 -50.24
N HIS A 228 -17.80 21.02 -49.57
CA HIS A 228 -19.09 20.94 -50.24
C HIS A 228 -19.30 22.08 -51.24
N VAL A 229 -18.91 23.32 -50.89
CA VAL A 229 -18.97 24.48 -51.79
C VAL A 229 -17.97 24.35 -52.95
N TYR A 230 -16.78 23.80 -52.71
CA TYR A 230 -15.77 23.52 -53.73
C TYR A 230 -16.21 22.40 -54.69
N ASN A 231 -16.78 21.32 -54.16
CA ASN A 231 -17.28 20.19 -54.95
C ASN A 231 -18.55 20.55 -55.74
N GLN A 232 -19.41 21.45 -55.24
CA GLN A 232 -20.54 21.95 -56.02
C GLN A 232 -20.11 22.78 -57.25
N ARG A 233 -18.91 23.37 -57.26
CA ARG A 233 -18.34 24.01 -58.47
C ARG A 233 -17.71 23.02 -59.45
N ARG A 234 -17.37 21.79 -59.01
CA ARG A 234 -16.70 20.77 -59.84
C ARG A 234 -17.66 19.71 -60.42
N ALA A 235 -18.87 19.61 -59.89
CA ALA A 235 -19.92 18.68 -60.37
C ALA A 235 -20.63 19.10 -61.68
N GLY A 236 -20.22 20.20 -62.32
CA GLY A 236 -20.73 20.66 -63.62
C GLY A 236 -20.00 20.14 -64.86
N GLY A 237 -19.04 19.21 -64.73
CA GLY A 237 -18.17 18.76 -65.81
C GLY A 237 -18.07 17.24 -65.98
N ARG A 238 -19.07 16.69 -66.70
CA ARG A 238 -19.08 15.48 -67.56
C ARG A 238 -18.08 14.32 -67.34
N HIS A 239 -18.69 13.13 -67.16
CA HIS A 239 -18.44 11.81 -67.75
C HIS A 239 -17.03 11.18 -67.78
N ALA A 240 -16.88 9.99 -67.16
CA ALA A 240 -16.74 8.66 -67.83
C ALA A 240 -16.12 7.57 -66.92
N ALA A 241 -16.62 6.33 -67.08
CA ALA A 241 -16.01 4.99 -66.85
C ALA A 241 -15.36 4.67 -65.48
N ALA A 242 -15.83 3.71 -64.67
CA ALA A 242 -15.98 2.24 -64.81
C ALA A 242 -14.72 1.41 -64.49
N ALA A 243 -14.94 0.39 -63.62
CA ALA A 243 -14.12 -0.81 -63.31
C ALA A 243 -12.79 -0.59 -62.56
N ALA A 244 -12.25 -1.49 -61.73
CA ALA A 244 -12.62 -2.72 -61.02
C ALA A 244 -11.39 -3.10 -60.14
N ASP A 245 -11.43 -4.25 -59.46
CA ASP A 245 -10.32 -5.00 -58.81
C ASP A 245 -10.04 -4.63 -57.34
N GLU A 246 -10.56 -5.38 -56.35
CA GLU A 246 -10.11 -6.70 -55.84
C GLU A 246 -8.73 -6.71 -55.18
N GLY A 247 -8.65 -7.33 -53.99
CA GLY A 247 -7.38 -7.73 -53.41
C GLY A 247 -7.31 -7.69 -51.88
N THR A 248 -7.80 -8.76 -51.24
CA THR A 248 -7.12 -9.53 -50.16
C THR A 248 -6.62 -8.77 -48.92
N GLY A 249 -6.96 -9.11 -47.68
CA GLY A 249 -7.63 -10.29 -47.15
C GLY A 249 -7.40 -10.35 -45.63
N VAL A 250 -8.20 -11.22 -44.99
CA VAL A 250 -7.91 -12.03 -43.79
C VAL A 250 -7.34 -11.29 -42.57
N GLY A 251 -7.93 -11.35 -41.38
CA GLY A 251 -9.01 -12.15 -40.87
C GLY A 251 -9.15 -11.78 -39.38
N SER A 252 -10.40 -11.69 -38.96
CA SER A 252 -10.77 -11.69 -37.55
C SER A 252 -10.47 -13.06 -36.97
N ALA A 253 -9.64 -13.13 -35.93
CA ALA A 253 -9.86 -14.00 -34.78
C ALA A 253 -8.85 -13.65 -33.66
N TYR A 254 -9.38 -13.79 -32.46
CA TYR A 254 -8.84 -13.68 -31.11
C TYR A 254 -7.61 -14.56 -30.82
N GLU A 255 -6.81 -14.07 -29.85
CA GLU A 255 -5.78 -14.72 -29.02
C GLU A 255 -4.41 -15.10 -29.62
N GLU A 256 -3.37 -14.36 -29.19
CA GLU A 256 -2.18 -14.94 -28.55
C GLU A 256 -1.56 -13.87 -27.61
N ALA A 257 -1.60 -14.13 -26.30
CA ALA A 257 -0.89 -13.33 -25.31
C ALA A 257 0.62 -13.65 -25.40
N LEU A 258 1.37 -12.75 -26.04
CA LEU A 258 2.82 -12.83 -26.10
C LEU A 258 3.40 -12.57 -24.69
N ASP A 259 4.32 -13.43 -24.28
CA ASP A 259 5.07 -13.43 -23.01
C ASP A 259 5.75 -12.06 -22.75
N VAL A 260 5.06 -11.16 -22.06
CA VAL A 260 5.59 -9.83 -21.71
C VAL A 260 6.54 -10.04 -20.52
N ASP A 261 7.85 -10.08 -20.79
CA ASP A 261 8.87 -10.06 -19.74
C ASP A 261 8.59 -8.88 -18.78
N PRO A 262 8.14 -9.16 -17.54
CA PRO A 262 7.71 -8.13 -16.62
C PRO A 262 8.86 -7.24 -16.14
N THR A 263 10.12 -7.66 -16.38
CA THR A 263 11.32 -6.88 -16.04
C THR A 263 11.76 -5.96 -17.16
N GLY A 264 11.23 -6.13 -18.38
CA GLY A 264 11.67 -5.37 -19.55
C GLY A 264 13.16 -5.56 -19.88
N GLY A 265 13.75 -6.70 -19.54
CA GLY A 265 15.17 -7.02 -19.73
C GLY A 265 16.11 -6.48 -18.64
N VAL A 266 15.58 -5.97 -17.53
CA VAL A 266 16.38 -5.54 -16.38
C VAL A 266 16.96 -6.77 -15.70
N THR A 267 18.28 -6.78 -15.52
CA THR A 267 18.98 -7.86 -14.79
C THR A 267 19.74 -7.30 -13.61
N PHE A 268 20.03 -8.12 -12.61
CA PHE A 268 20.80 -7.69 -11.45
C PHE A 268 21.64 -8.81 -10.86
N VAL A 269 22.66 -8.42 -10.11
CA VAL A 269 23.47 -9.31 -9.28
C VAL A 269 23.60 -8.70 -7.89
N ASN A 270 23.20 -9.45 -6.87
CA ASN A 270 23.41 -9.04 -5.48
C ASN A 270 24.88 -9.22 -5.13
N THR A 271 25.59 -8.13 -4.87
CA THR A 271 26.98 -8.16 -4.40
C THR A 271 27.05 -8.35 -2.90
N VAL A 272 26.05 -7.83 -2.18
CA VAL A 272 25.82 -8.07 -0.75
C VAL A 272 24.33 -8.28 -0.53
N VAL A 273 23.95 -9.43 0.00
CA VAL A 273 22.55 -9.67 0.41
C VAL A 273 22.32 -9.03 1.77
N GLY A 274 21.36 -8.11 1.85
CA GLY A 274 20.97 -7.45 3.10
C GLY A 274 20.33 -8.40 4.11
N LYS A 275 20.03 -7.89 5.31
CA LYS A 275 19.42 -8.67 6.40
C LYS A 275 18.17 -8.02 6.98
N GLY A 276 17.85 -6.80 6.57
CA GLY A 276 16.66 -6.11 7.05
C GLY A 276 15.48 -6.26 6.09
N GLN A 277 14.53 -5.33 6.20
CA GLN A 277 13.26 -5.39 5.48
C GLN A 277 13.44 -5.44 3.96
N GLU A 278 12.56 -6.18 3.29
CA GLU A 278 12.52 -6.29 1.84
C GLU A 278 11.85 -5.07 1.21
N ALA A 279 12.50 -4.48 0.21
CA ALA A 279 11.94 -3.47 -0.66
C ALA A 279 10.96 -4.12 -1.62
N VAL A 280 9.67 -3.97 -1.33
CA VAL A 280 8.57 -4.47 -2.14
C VAL A 280 7.81 -3.30 -2.74
N ARG A 281 7.03 -3.52 -3.80
CA ARG A 281 6.18 -2.48 -4.37
C ARG A 281 5.38 -1.71 -3.30
N GLY A 282 5.41 -0.39 -3.39
CA GLY A 282 4.82 0.53 -2.43
C GLY A 282 5.72 0.93 -1.26
N SER A 283 6.83 0.23 -0.99
CA SER A 283 7.78 0.61 0.06
C SER A 283 8.44 1.94 -0.24
N LYS A 284 8.56 2.80 0.77
CA LYS A 284 9.43 3.97 0.73
C LYS A 284 10.85 3.52 1.08
N VAL A 285 11.78 3.71 0.16
CA VAL A 285 13.17 3.27 0.33
C VAL A 285 14.10 4.46 0.46
N GLN A 286 15.25 4.23 1.10
CA GLN A 286 16.39 5.13 1.07
C GLN A 286 17.59 4.38 0.50
N ILE A 287 18.19 4.91 -0.56
CA ILE A 287 19.31 4.28 -1.26
C ILE A 287 20.50 5.22 -1.40
N ASN A 288 21.68 4.63 -1.47
CA ASN A 288 22.83 5.23 -2.13
C ASN A 288 23.05 4.50 -3.46
N TYR A 289 23.45 5.21 -4.50
CA TYR A 289 23.71 4.66 -5.81
C TYR A 289 24.84 5.38 -6.55
N VAL A 290 25.36 4.69 -7.55
CA VAL A 290 26.23 5.22 -8.59
C VAL A 290 25.68 4.74 -9.94
N GLY A 291 25.35 5.67 -10.82
CA GLY A 291 24.86 5.40 -12.18
C GLY A 291 25.95 5.60 -13.23
N LYS A 292 26.15 4.60 -14.09
CA LYS A 292 27.16 4.58 -15.15
C LYS A 292 26.56 4.17 -16.50
N LEU A 293 27.11 4.69 -17.58
CA LEU A 293 26.80 4.19 -18.92
C LEU A 293 27.37 2.79 -19.09
N ALA A 294 26.56 1.82 -19.53
CA ALA A 294 27.01 0.43 -19.69
C ALA A 294 28.13 0.29 -20.72
N SER A 295 28.10 1.09 -21.79
CA SER A 295 29.05 1.03 -22.89
C SER A 295 30.44 1.58 -22.55
N THR A 296 30.53 2.59 -21.67
CA THR A 296 31.78 3.31 -21.40
C THR A 296 32.23 3.22 -19.93
N GLY A 297 31.34 2.84 -19.02
CA GLY A 297 31.56 2.91 -17.58
C GLY A 297 31.60 4.34 -17.03
N LYS A 298 31.40 5.37 -17.85
CA LYS A 298 31.37 6.78 -17.41
C LYS A 298 30.22 6.96 -16.42
N GLN A 299 30.54 7.44 -15.22
CA GLN A 299 29.53 7.84 -14.24
C GLN A 299 28.81 9.09 -14.75
N PHE A 300 27.47 9.04 -14.75
CA PHE A 300 26.63 10.21 -15.07
C PHE A 300 25.94 10.77 -13.82
N ASP A 301 25.76 9.96 -12.76
CA ASP A 301 25.11 10.40 -11.53
C ASP A 301 25.54 9.55 -10.33
N ALA A 302 25.52 10.12 -9.11
CA ALA A 302 25.73 9.42 -7.86
C ALA A 302 25.27 10.25 -6.66
N ASN A 303 24.76 9.59 -5.63
CA ASN A 303 24.47 10.20 -4.32
C ASN A 303 25.25 9.52 -3.18
N ALA A 304 26.32 8.79 -3.50
CA ALA A 304 27.14 8.05 -2.54
C ALA A 304 27.88 8.93 -1.50
N SER A 305 27.82 10.26 -1.62
CA SER A 305 28.23 11.18 -0.56
C SER A 305 27.26 11.06 0.62
N THR A 306 27.77 10.62 1.77
CA THR A 306 27.06 10.20 3.01
C THR A 306 26.06 11.19 3.60
N ILE A 307 25.88 12.37 3.01
CA ILE A 307 25.12 13.47 3.60
C ILE A 307 23.62 13.40 3.23
N ARG A 308 23.21 12.79 2.09
CA ARG A 308 21.78 12.67 1.72
C ARG A 308 21.43 11.42 0.88
N PRO A 309 20.87 10.36 1.51
CA PRO A 309 20.25 9.24 0.79
C PRO A 309 19.12 9.70 -0.13
N PHE A 310 19.02 9.08 -1.30
CA PHE A 310 17.93 9.30 -2.24
C PHE A 310 16.72 8.49 -1.79
N LYS A 311 15.53 9.08 -1.87
CA LYS A 311 14.30 8.49 -1.33
C LYS A 311 13.23 8.49 -2.39
N PHE A 312 12.56 7.36 -2.57
CA PHE A 312 11.45 7.21 -3.49
C PHE A 312 10.55 6.06 -3.04
N GLN A 313 9.39 5.92 -3.66
CA GLN A 313 8.48 4.80 -3.42
C GLN A 313 8.60 3.76 -4.54
N VAL A 314 8.91 2.51 -4.18
CA VAL A 314 9.14 1.42 -5.15
C VAL A 314 7.88 1.18 -5.98
N GLY A 315 8.02 1.27 -7.30
CA GLY A 315 6.96 1.01 -8.27
C GLY A 315 5.92 2.13 -8.37
N ALA A 316 6.21 3.32 -7.83
CA ALA A 316 5.38 4.51 -7.98
C ALA A 316 5.69 5.29 -9.29
N GLY A 317 6.76 4.95 -10.00
CA GLY A 317 7.20 5.70 -11.19
C GLY A 317 7.94 6.99 -10.87
N ASP A 318 8.43 7.14 -9.63
CA ASP A 318 9.25 8.29 -9.19
C ASP A 318 10.65 8.30 -9.82
N VAL A 319 11.08 7.15 -10.34
CA VAL A 319 12.40 6.89 -10.94
C VAL A 319 12.23 6.23 -12.31
N VAL A 320 13.33 6.09 -13.06
CA VAL A 320 13.28 5.32 -14.32
C VAL A 320 12.77 3.90 -14.07
N PRO A 321 11.95 3.31 -14.96
CA PRO A 321 11.28 2.02 -14.72
C PRO A 321 12.24 0.89 -14.29
N GLY A 322 13.45 0.85 -14.84
CA GLY A 322 14.43 -0.18 -14.49
C GLY A 322 15.03 -0.02 -13.09
N MET A 323 15.00 1.18 -12.51
CA MET A 323 15.40 1.40 -11.12
C MET A 323 14.30 0.90 -10.17
N ASP A 324 13.03 1.11 -10.51
CA ASP A 324 11.90 0.55 -9.77
C ASP A 324 11.95 -0.98 -9.73
N VAL A 325 12.08 -1.62 -10.90
CA VAL A 325 12.26 -3.07 -11.03
C VAL A 325 13.56 -3.53 -10.35
N GLY A 326 14.63 -2.74 -10.48
CA GLY A 326 15.94 -3.06 -9.95
C GLY A 326 16.05 -3.01 -8.42
N VAL A 327 15.21 -2.23 -7.73
CA VAL A 327 15.22 -2.16 -6.26
C VAL A 327 14.26 -3.14 -5.61
N GLU A 328 13.22 -3.57 -6.34
CA GLU A 328 12.29 -4.58 -5.86
C GLU A 328 13.02 -5.90 -5.51
N GLY A 329 12.66 -6.47 -4.35
CA GLY A 329 13.26 -7.68 -3.78
C GLY A 329 14.61 -7.47 -3.06
N MET A 330 15.15 -6.24 -3.01
CA MET A 330 16.36 -5.98 -2.22
C MET A 330 16.05 -6.00 -0.71
N LEU A 331 16.95 -6.58 0.09
CA LEU A 331 16.88 -6.51 1.56
C LEU A 331 17.67 -5.30 2.09
N GLU A 332 17.14 -4.61 3.10
CA GLU A 332 17.80 -3.49 3.78
C GLU A 332 19.22 -3.91 4.26
N GLY A 333 20.19 -3.04 3.98
CA GLY A 333 21.62 -3.28 4.18
C GLY A 333 22.32 -3.95 2.99
N GLY A 334 21.59 -4.38 1.97
CA GLY A 334 22.13 -5.04 0.78
C GLY A 334 22.70 -4.07 -0.26
N THR A 335 23.58 -4.59 -1.11
CA THR A 335 24.13 -3.93 -2.28
C THR A 335 23.91 -4.80 -3.50
N ARG A 336 23.50 -4.21 -4.62
CA ARG A 336 23.35 -4.91 -5.90
C ARG A 336 23.82 -4.06 -7.06
N VAL A 337 24.19 -4.72 -8.15
CA VAL A 337 24.43 -4.09 -9.45
C VAL A 337 23.25 -4.41 -10.35
N VAL A 338 22.62 -3.38 -10.93
CA VAL A 338 21.45 -3.48 -11.83
C VAL A 338 21.86 -3.03 -13.22
N GLN A 339 21.61 -3.86 -14.23
CA GLN A 339 21.71 -3.49 -15.64
C GLN A 339 20.32 -3.12 -16.16
N ILE A 340 20.19 -1.92 -16.70
CA ILE A 340 18.93 -1.36 -17.19
C ILE A 340 19.07 -1.11 -18.69
N PRO A 341 18.36 -1.86 -19.53
CA PRO A 341 18.27 -1.57 -20.96
C PRO A 341 17.69 -0.18 -21.20
N SER A 342 18.10 0.49 -22.27
CA SER A 342 17.71 1.88 -22.54
C SER A 342 16.20 2.11 -22.51
N LYS A 343 15.40 1.15 -22.99
CA LYS A 343 13.92 1.20 -22.97
C LYS A 343 13.32 1.27 -21.56
N MET A 344 14.04 0.80 -20.55
CA MET A 344 13.69 0.88 -19.11
C MET A 344 14.43 2.02 -18.39
N GLY A 345 15.24 2.78 -19.12
CA GLY A 345 15.98 3.97 -18.66
C GLY A 345 15.44 5.24 -19.31
N TYR A 346 16.29 5.91 -20.10
CA TYR A 346 15.96 7.19 -20.77
C TYR A 346 15.60 7.05 -22.26
N GLY A 347 15.59 5.82 -22.80
CA GLY A 347 15.11 5.50 -24.14
C GLY A 347 15.78 6.27 -25.28
N ALA A 348 15.01 6.49 -26.35
CA ALA A 348 15.48 7.15 -27.58
C ALA A 348 15.85 8.63 -27.41
N HIS A 349 15.48 9.25 -26.30
CA HIS A 349 15.69 10.68 -26.07
C HIS A 349 16.95 10.96 -25.24
N GLY A 350 17.43 9.99 -24.45
CA GLY A 350 18.52 10.23 -23.51
C GLY A 350 18.13 11.23 -22.42
N ALA A 351 19.12 11.82 -21.75
CA ALA A 351 18.92 12.90 -20.78
C ALA A 351 20.13 13.83 -20.72
N GLY A 352 19.90 15.10 -21.09
CA GLY A 352 20.94 16.12 -21.14
C GLY A 352 22.13 15.71 -22.00
N ASP A 353 23.32 16.18 -21.61
CA ASP A 353 24.57 15.86 -22.31
C ASP A 353 25.26 14.60 -21.76
N ASP A 354 24.79 14.08 -20.62
CA ASP A 354 25.45 12.98 -19.90
C ASP A 354 24.93 11.59 -20.26
N ILE A 355 23.69 11.49 -20.77
CA ILE A 355 23.07 10.23 -21.15
C ILE A 355 22.63 10.29 -22.62
N PRO A 356 23.37 9.65 -23.54
CA PRO A 356 22.99 9.60 -24.94
C PRO A 356 21.66 8.87 -25.20
N PRO A 357 20.98 9.15 -26.33
CA PRO A 357 19.92 8.30 -26.87
C PRO A 357 20.31 6.83 -26.91
N HIS A 358 19.36 5.95 -26.57
CA HIS A 358 19.52 4.50 -26.63
C HIS A 358 20.62 3.93 -25.73
N ALA A 359 21.09 4.68 -24.72
CA ALA A 359 22.11 4.21 -23.80
C ALA A 359 21.54 3.24 -22.75
N ASP A 360 22.19 2.08 -22.61
CA ASP A 360 22.01 1.16 -21.49
C ASP A 360 22.76 1.67 -20.26
N LEU A 361 22.22 1.39 -19.07
CA LEU A 361 22.72 1.91 -17.80
C LEU A 361 23.11 0.78 -16.86
N VAL A 362 24.10 1.06 -16.01
CA VAL A 362 24.48 0.20 -14.88
C VAL A 362 24.39 1.02 -13.60
N PHE A 363 23.62 0.53 -12.64
CA PHE A 363 23.53 1.12 -11.31
C PHE A 363 24.10 0.19 -10.26
N GLU A 364 25.03 0.68 -9.47
CA GLU A 364 25.39 0.06 -8.19
C GLU A 364 24.55 0.71 -7.11
N ILE A 365 23.72 -0.08 -6.42
CA ILE A 365 22.71 0.41 -5.47
C ILE A 365 22.98 -0.23 -4.12
N ARG A 366 23.04 0.57 -3.07
CA ARG A 366 23.03 0.17 -1.67
C ARG A 366 21.72 0.59 -1.02
N LEU A 367 20.94 -0.39 -0.55
CA LEU A 367 19.69 -0.15 0.14
C LEU A 367 19.95 0.12 1.62
N LEU A 368 19.69 1.34 2.06
CA LEU A 368 20.00 1.80 3.42
C LEU A 368 18.82 1.62 4.37
N LYS A 369 17.61 1.90 3.87
CA LYS A 369 16.39 1.83 4.68
C LYS A 369 15.21 1.42 3.83
N VAL A 370 14.33 0.59 4.40
CA VAL A 370 13.01 0.31 3.86
C VAL A 370 11.97 0.69 4.91
N VAL A 371 11.00 1.50 4.49
CA VAL A 371 9.77 1.77 5.22
C VAL A 371 8.64 1.13 4.41
N PRO A 372 8.04 0.04 4.90
CA PRO A 372 7.00 -0.68 4.17
C PRO A 372 5.85 0.24 3.74
N GLY A 373 5.41 0.05 2.50
CA GLY A 373 4.22 0.70 1.96
C GLY A 373 2.95 0.07 2.51
N ILE A 374 1.84 0.82 2.45
CA ILE A 374 0.51 0.24 2.64
C ILE A 374 0.27 -0.68 1.43
N ARG A 375 0.37 -2.00 1.63
CA ARG A 375 0.00 -2.98 0.61
C ARG A 375 -1.52 -3.00 0.51
N PHE A 376 -2.08 -2.47 -0.57
CA PHE A 376 -3.38 -2.92 -1.05
C PHE A 376 -3.11 -4.24 -1.78
N ALA A 377 -3.54 -5.37 -1.22
CA ALA A 377 -3.45 -6.62 -1.95
C ALA A 377 -4.37 -6.53 -3.18
N THR A 378 -3.77 -6.72 -4.36
CA THR A 378 -4.48 -6.99 -5.62
C THR A 378 -4.90 -8.44 -5.69
#